data_AF-A0A8H7FNC0-F1
#
_entry.id   AF-A0A8H7FNC0-F1
#
_cell.length_a   1.000
_cell.length_b   1.000
_cell.length_c   1.000
_cell.angle_alpha   90.00
_cell.angle_beta   90.00
_cell.angle_gamma   90.00
#
_symmetry.space_group_name_H-M   'P 1'
#
loop_
_entity.id
_entity.type
_entity.pdbx_description
1 polymer ?
#
loop_
_entity_poly.entity_id
_entity_poly.type
_entity_poly.pdbx_seq_one_letter_code
_entity_poly.pdbx_strand_id
1 'polypeptide(L)'
;FQLILGDYFKVYDYGALIAEQATDLIGWINNHGKVRKIFDGMQKRLSLGLTGQSVVLSYLVANLTRWTTHCIAFMRLLLVQLALQRAVAEFRPAIIKAQVGVATSTEGRRLTADAEAHCKLIEDRSFWNGLEQVVGDIEPICYGTNINQKDSTRLDEILLTLAGMFLHFSDHPEPEVSLAMQKRLEKRWKDSDQQLFILALVLNPFEGLSRFADGAGLDHMKLNAMVLRVSYFEPFIMSPQI
;
A
#
# COMPACT_ATOMS: atom_id res chain seq x y z
N PHE A 1 -4.73 -1.64 -11.25
CA PHE A 1 -4.29 -1.09 -9.95
C PHE A 1 -2.96 -1.66 -9.45
N GLN A 2 -2.67 -2.97 -9.64
CA GLN A 2 -1.33 -3.53 -9.38
C GLN A 2 -0.19 -2.78 -10.09
N LEU A 3 -0.44 -2.28 -11.31
CA LEU A 3 0.51 -1.44 -12.05
C LEU A 3 0.69 -0.02 -11.46
N ILE A 4 -0.27 0.51 -10.70
CA ILE A 4 -0.20 1.86 -10.12
C ILE A 4 0.78 1.86 -8.95
N LEU A 5 0.72 0.82 -8.11
CA LEU A 5 1.68 0.66 -7.01
C LEU A 5 3.12 0.51 -7.51
N GLY A 6 3.32 -0.32 -8.55
CA GLY A 6 4.64 -0.43 -9.18
C GLY A 6 5.10 0.84 -9.91
N ASP A 7 4.17 1.64 -10.39
CA ASP A 7 4.48 2.95 -10.96
C ASP A 7 4.93 3.95 -9.89
N TYR A 8 4.29 3.96 -8.72
CA TYR A 8 4.69 4.78 -7.59
C TYR A 8 6.14 4.49 -7.18
N PHE A 9 6.50 3.22 -6.97
CA PHE A 9 7.88 2.84 -6.62
C PHE A 9 8.91 3.07 -7.74
N LYS A 10 8.48 3.20 -9.00
CA LYS A 10 9.37 3.59 -10.12
C LYS A 10 9.59 5.10 -10.21
N VAL A 11 8.70 5.88 -9.61
CA VAL A 11 8.75 7.34 -9.62
C VAL A 11 9.43 7.84 -8.36
N TYR A 12 9.23 7.16 -7.23
CA TYR A 12 9.67 7.62 -5.94
C TYR A 12 10.72 6.69 -5.34
N ASP A 13 11.99 6.93 -5.70
CA ASP A 13 13.14 6.13 -5.28
C ASP A 13 13.29 6.09 -3.76
N TYR A 14 12.99 7.20 -3.06
CA TYR A 14 12.97 7.23 -1.60
C TYR A 14 11.93 6.25 -1.04
N GLY A 15 10.70 6.28 -1.56
CA GLY A 15 9.66 5.34 -1.14
C GLY A 15 10.01 3.88 -1.44
N ALA A 16 10.68 3.62 -2.58
CA ALA A 16 11.17 2.29 -2.93
C ALA A 16 12.25 1.79 -1.96
N LEU A 17 13.23 2.64 -1.61
CA LEU A 17 14.27 2.33 -0.64
C LEU A 17 13.68 2.01 0.74
N ILE A 18 12.76 2.83 1.23
CA ILE A 18 12.09 2.61 2.51
C ILE A 18 11.31 1.29 2.49
N ALA A 19 10.59 1.00 1.41
CA ALA A 19 9.84 -0.25 1.26
C ALA A 19 10.76 -1.49 1.23
N GLU A 20 11.94 -1.38 0.60
CA GLU A 20 12.96 -2.43 0.59
C GLU A 20 13.51 -2.66 2.00
N GLN A 21 13.91 -1.61 2.71
CA GLN A 21 14.38 -1.67 4.09
C GLN A 21 13.34 -2.26 5.04
N ALA A 22 12.07 -1.90 4.90
CA ALA A 22 10.98 -2.46 5.70
C ALA A 22 10.78 -3.95 5.41
N THR A 23 10.87 -4.35 4.14
CA THR A 23 10.76 -5.75 3.72
C THR A 23 11.92 -6.59 4.26
N ASP A 24 13.14 -6.07 4.17
CA ASP A 24 14.36 -6.69 4.72
C ASP A 24 14.26 -6.85 6.23
N LEU A 25 13.89 -5.79 6.97
CA LEU A 25 13.71 -5.84 8.42
C LEU A 25 12.70 -6.90 8.86
N ILE A 26 11.54 -6.97 8.19
CA ILE A 26 10.53 -8.00 8.45
C ILE A 26 11.09 -9.40 8.17
N GLY A 27 11.80 -9.56 7.07
CA GLY A 27 12.45 -10.82 6.70
C GLY A 27 13.47 -11.27 7.74
N TRP A 28 14.34 -10.35 8.16
CA TRP A 28 15.34 -10.57 9.19
C TRP A 28 14.72 -11.02 10.52
N ILE A 29 13.68 -10.32 11.01
CA ILE A 29 12.98 -10.70 12.25
C ILE A 29 12.42 -12.12 12.12
N ASN A 30 11.76 -12.43 10.99
CA ASN A 30 11.09 -13.72 10.81
C ASN A 30 12.06 -14.90 10.66
N ASN A 31 13.24 -14.66 10.11
CA ASN A 31 14.28 -15.68 9.91
C ASN A 31 15.12 -15.93 11.18
N HIS A 32 15.16 -14.99 12.12
CA HIS A 32 15.93 -15.12 13.36
C HIS A 32 15.03 -15.38 14.57
N GLY A 33 14.57 -16.63 14.72
CA GLY A 33 13.58 -16.99 15.74
C GLY A 33 13.95 -16.64 17.20
N LYS A 34 15.23 -16.66 17.58
CA LYS A 34 15.68 -16.21 18.91
C LYS A 34 15.59 -14.70 19.09
N VAL A 35 15.92 -13.93 18.04
CA VAL A 35 15.77 -12.48 18.00
C VAL A 35 14.29 -12.11 18.08
N ARG A 36 13.44 -12.76 17.27
CA ARG A 36 11.99 -12.55 17.30
C ARG A 36 11.40 -12.74 18.70
N LYS A 37 11.84 -13.76 19.46
CA LYS A 37 11.37 -13.97 20.84
C LYS A 37 11.64 -12.78 21.76
N ILE A 38 12.73 -12.05 21.56
CA ILE A 38 13.04 -10.84 22.34
C ILE A 38 12.01 -9.75 22.00
N PHE A 39 11.76 -9.52 20.71
CA PHE A 39 10.76 -8.54 20.28
C PHE A 39 9.33 -8.92 20.70
N ASP A 40 8.93 -10.19 20.55
CA ASP A 40 7.65 -10.70 21.02
C ASP A 40 7.51 -10.51 22.53
N GLY A 41 8.57 -10.75 23.30
CA GLY A 41 8.61 -10.50 24.74
C GLY A 41 8.35 -9.03 25.08
N MET A 42 8.92 -8.10 24.31
CA MET A 42 8.67 -6.68 24.48
C MET A 42 7.22 -6.30 24.12
N GLN A 43 6.67 -6.85 23.03
CA GLN A 43 5.27 -6.66 22.67
C GLN A 43 4.32 -7.10 23.80
N LYS A 44 4.55 -8.28 24.38
CA LYS A 44 3.77 -8.78 25.53
C LYS A 44 3.84 -7.84 26.73
N ARG A 45 5.05 -7.38 27.06
CA ARG A 45 5.27 -6.51 28.21
C ARG A 45 4.56 -5.17 28.04
N LEU A 46 4.65 -4.55 26.87
CA LEU A 46 3.99 -3.28 26.57
C LEU A 46 2.47 -3.40 26.52
N SER A 47 1.95 -4.40 25.79
CA SER A 47 0.50 -4.62 25.70
C SER A 47 -0.12 -4.92 27.07
N LEU A 48 0.50 -5.80 27.87
CA LEU A 48 0.03 -6.08 29.22
C LEU A 48 -0.02 -4.82 30.09
N GLY A 49 1.02 -3.97 30.02
CA GLY A 49 1.08 -2.73 30.79
C GLY A 49 0.06 -1.67 30.34
N LEU A 50 -0.27 -1.60 29.05
CA LEU A 50 -1.16 -0.58 28.50
C LEU A 50 -2.64 -1.00 28.49
N THR A 51 -2.93 -2.27 28.24
CA THR A 51 -4.29 -2.77 28.00
C THR A 51 -4.76 -3.80 29.02
N GLY A 52 -3.88 -4.26 29.91
CA GLY A 52 -4.15 -5.38 30.81
C GLY A 52 -4.16 -6.75 30.11
N GLN A 53 -3.84 -6.82 28.81
CA GLN A 53 -3.81 -8.05 28.03
C GLN A 53 -2.47 -8.22 27.31
N SER A 54 -1.89 -9.41 27.39
CA SER A 54 -0.67 -9.76 26.67
C SER A 54 -0.97 -10.12 25.21
N VAL A 55 -0.69 -9.20 24.29
CA VAL A 55 -0.86 -9.36 22.85
C VAL A 55 0.49 -9.36 22.14
N VAL A 56 0.65 -10.27 21.17
CA VAL A 56 1.79 -10.29 20.25
C VAL A 56 1.27 -10.24 18.83
N LEU A 57 1.64 -9.21 18.10
CA LEU A 57 1.32 -9.08 16.69
C LEU A 57 2.40 -9.78 15.87
N SER A 58 1.97 -10.66 14.95
CA SER A 58 2.87 -11.30 13.99
C SER A 58 3.45 -10.28 13.00
N TYR A 59 4.70 -10.49 12.60
CA TYR A 59 5.39 -9.77 11.53
C TYR A 59 4.98 -10.34 10.18
N LEU A 60 4.18 -9.59 9.41
CA LEU A 60 3.61 -10.06 8.16
C LEU A 60 4.61 -9.89 7.04
N VAL A 61 4.87 -10.96 6.27
CA VAL A 61 5.76 -10.91 5.11
C VAL A 61 4.98 -10.44 3.90
N ALA A 62 5.50 -9.43 3.21
CA ALA A 62 4.95 -9.00 1.95
C ALA A 62 5.24 -10.05 0.85
N ASN A 63 4.24 -10.30 0.01
CA ASN A 63 4.33 -11.22 -1.11
C ASN A 63 4.47 -10.45 -2.42
N LEU A 64 5.58 -10.68 -3.13
CA LEU A 64 5.89 -10.07 -4.43
C LEU A 64 4.82 -10.32 -5.52
N THR A 65 4.03 -11.39 -5.40
CA THR A 65 2.94 -11.69 -6.33
C THR A 65 1.62 -11.02 -5.96
N ARG A 66 1.46 -10.58 -4.70
CA ARG A 66 0.22 -9.97 -4.16
C ARG A 66 0.55 -8.65 -3.49
N TRP A 67 0.63 -7.60 -4.30
CA TRP A 67 1.27 -6.35 -3.91
C TRP A 67 0.55 -5.60 -2.78
N THR A 68 -0.76 -5.82 -2.60
CA THR A 68 -1.53 -5.28 -1.46
C THR A 68 -1.03 -5.77 -0.10
N THR A 69 -0.29 -6.88 -0.06
CA THR A 69 0.31 -7.39 1.17
C THR A 69 1.45 -6.50 1.69
N HIS A 70 2.11 -5.70 0.83
CA HIS A 70 3.11 -4.73 1.29
C HIS A 70 2.48 -3.68 2.21
N CYS A 71 1.33 -3.11 1.82
CA CYS A 71 0.61 -2.15 2.65
C CYS A 71 0.27 -2.73 4.03
N ILE A 72 -0.32 -3.94 4.07
CA ILE A 72 -0.68 -4.57 5.35
C ILE A 72 0.57 -4.92 6.18
N ALA A 73 1.65 -5.36 5.55
CA ALA A 73 2.91 -5.66 6.22
C ALA A 73 3.55 -4.41 6.84
N PHE A 74 3.56 -3.30 6.11
CA PHE A 74 4.13 -2.03 6.57
C PHE A 74 3.27 -1.38 7.66
N MET A 75 1.94 -1.38 7.52
CA MET A 75 1.04 -0.97 8.60
C MET A 75 1.27 -1.80 9.87
N ARG A 76 1.43 -3.12 9.73
CA ARG A 76 1.75 -3.99 10.85
C ARG A 76 3.11 -3.66 11.48
N LEU A 77 4.11 -3.34 10.67
CA LEU A 77 5.43 -2.95 11.15
C LEU A 77 5.38 -1.64 11.95
N LEU A 78 4.62 -0.63 11.48
CA LEU A 78 4.37 0.61 12.21
C LEU A 78 3.69 0.35 13.57
N LEU A 79 2.69 -0.54 13.63
CA LEU A 79 2.02 -0.88 14.89
C LEU A 79 2.96 -1.47 15.96
N VAL A 80 4.05 -2.13 15.55
CA VAL A 80 5.02 -2.72 16.48
C VAL A 80 6.28 -1.88 16.67
N GLN A 81 6.36 -0.69 16.05
CA GLN A 81 7.51 0.21 16.12
C GLN A 81 7.99 0.45 17.56
N LEU A 82 7.08 0.85 18.45
CA LEU A 82 7.43 1.15 19.85
C LEU A 82 8.04 -0.07 20.55
N ALA A 83 7.51 -1.26 20.30
CA ALA A 83 8.05 -2.49 20.87
C ALA A 83 9.44 -2.82 20.32
N LEU A 84 9.66 -2.64 19.01
CA LEU A 84 10.97 -2.83 18.40
C LEU A 84 12.00 -1.86 18.97
N GLN A 85 11.68 -0.56 19.01
CA GLN A 85 12.56 0.48 19.53
C GLN A 85 12.92 0.25 21.01
N ARG A 86 11.93 -0.08 21.85
CA ARG A 86 12.17 -0.38 23.27
C ARG A 86 13.03 -1.62 23.45
N ALA A 87 12.79 -2.66 22.64
CA ALA A 87 13.59 -3.88 22.71
C ALA A 87 15.04 -3.64 22.28
N VAL A 88 15.28 -2.84 21.24
CA VAL A 88 16.65 -2.48 20.86
C VAL A 88 17.31 -1.66 21.97
N ALA A 89 16.64 -0.62 22.48
CA ALA A 89 17.19 0.22 23.54
C ALA A 89 17.60 -0.55 24.81
N GLU A 90 16.82 -1.57 25.20
CA GLU A 90 17.07 -2.34 26.43
C GLU A 90 17.92 -3.60 26.21
N PHE A 91 17.79 -4.25 25.06
CA PHE A 91 18.29 -5.60 24.83
C PHE A 91 19.21 -5.73 23.61
N ARG A 92 19.75 -4.64 23.05
CA ARG A 92 20.67 -4.68 21.90
C ARG A 92 21.78 -5.75 22.02
N PRO A 93 22.54 -5.85 23.13
CA PRO A 93 23.57 -6.90 23.25
C PRO A 93 22.99 -8.32 23.18
N ALA A 94 21.79 -8.53 23.72
CA ALA A 94 21.11 -9.81 23.69
C ALA A 94 20.56 -10.14 22.30
N ILE A 95 20.09 -9.14 21.55
CA ILE A 95 19.65 -9.28 20.15
C ILE A 95 20.83 -9.74 19.27
N ILE A 96 21.97 -9.05 19.37
CA ILE A 96 23.18 -9.40 18.62
C ILE A 96 23.64 -10.82 18.98
N LYS A 97 23.70 -11.14 20.28
CA LYS A 97 24.05 -12.49 20.74
C LYS A 97 23.07 -13.55 20.26
N ALA A 98 21.77 -13.23 20.19
CA ALA A 98 20.74 -14.16 19.72
C ALA A 98 20.87 -14.47 18.23
N GLN A 99 21.30 -13.51 17.41
CA GLN A 99 21.60 -13.72 15.99
C GLN A 99 22.91 -14.48 15.78
N VAL A 100 24.01 -14.02 16.40
CA VAL A 100 25.34 -14.62 16.22
C VAL A 100 25.38 -16.06 16.73
N GLY A 101 24.70 -16.35 17.84
CA GLY A 101 24.63 -17.68 18.41
C GLY A 101 26.01 -18.24 18.77
N VAL A 102 26.40 -19.35 18.13
CA VAL A 102 27.71 -20.01 18.31
C VAL A 102 28.68 -19.74 17.16
N ALA A 103 28.31 -18.91 16.18
CA ALA A 103 29.17 -18.59 15.06
C ALA A 103 30.40 -17.79 15.52
N THR A 104 31.58 -18.17 15.03
CA THR A 104 32.84 -17.53 15.37
C THR A 104 33.53 -16.96 14.13
N SER A 105 34.64 -16.25 14.33
CA SER A 105 35.51 -15.77 13.25
C SER A 105 34.79 -14.86 12.24
N THR A 106 34.91 -15.13 10.94
CA THR A 106 34.35 -14.26 9.88
C THR A 106 32.83 -14.25 9.88
N GLU A 107 32.19 -15.40 10.06
CA GLU A 107 30.73 -15.49 10.07
C GLU A 107 30.13 -14.80 11.32
N GLY A 108 30.76 -14.97 12.48
CA GLY A 108 30.37 -14.25 13.69
C GLY A 108 30.44 -12.73 13.51
N ARG A 109 31.49 -12.21 12.86
CA ARG A 109 31.62 -10.78 12.55
C ARG A 109 30.55 -10.30 11.56
N ARG A 110 30.26 -11.09 10.52
CA ARG A 110 29.21 -10.76 9.53
C ARG A 110 27.84 -10.68 10.18
N LEU A 111 27.46 -11.68 10.97
CA LEU A 111 26.19 -11.70 11.70
C LEU A 111 26.09 -10.59 12.75
N THR A 112 27.20 -10.24 13.40
CA THR A 112 27.25 -9.10 14.34
C THR A 112 26.96 -7.79 13.60
N ALA A 113 27.63 -7.55 12.47
CA ALA A 113 27.44 -6.34 11.68
C ALA A 113 26.02 -6.24 11.10
N ASP A 114 25.46 -7.37 10.67
CA ASP A 114 24.08 -7.46 10.17
C ASP A 114 23.06 -7.16 11.28
N ALA A 115 23.20 -7.75 12.47
CA ALA A 115 22.35 -7.46 13.63
C ALA A 115 22.41 -5.96 14.01
N GLU A 116 23.61 -5.39 14.00
CA GLU A 116 23.86 -3.99 14.29
C GLU A 116 23.19 -3.07 13.27
N ALA A 117 23.24 -3.39 11.98
CA ALA A 117 22.57 -2.63 10.93
C ALA A 117 21.05 -2.58 11.14
N HIS A 118 20.42 -3.72 11.44
CA HIS A 118 18.99 -3.79 11.72
C HIS A 118 18.61 -3.04 13.00
N CYS A 119 19.43 -3.13 14.06
CA CYS A 119 19.20 -2.36 15.28
C CYS A 119 19.26 -0.84 15.02
N LYS A 120 20.23 -0.38 14.21
CA LYS A 120 20.33 1.03 13.82
C LYS A 120 19.14 1.48 12.99
N LEU A 121 18.67 0.66 12.05
CA LEU A 121 17.47 0.95 11.26
C LEU A 121 16.23 1.10 12.15
N ILE A 122 16.06 0.22 13.15
CA ILE A 122 14.97 0.32 14.13
C ILE A 122 15.04 1.62 14.94
N GLU A 123 16.23 2.12 15.25
CA GLU A 123 16.42 3.38 15.98
C GLU A 123 16.30 4.63 15.08
N ASP A 124 16.39 4.48 13.77
CA ASP A 124 16.37 5.59 12.82
C ASP A 124 14.95 6.15 12.65
N ARG A 125 14.75 7.37 13.17
CA ARG A 125 13.50 8.11 13.03
C ARG A 125 13.14 8.39 11.55
N SER A 126 14.14 8.57 10.70
CA SER A 126 13.94 8.92 9.28
C SER A 126 13.34 7.73 8.52
N PHE A 127 13.78 6.51 8.83
CA PHE A 127 13.17 5.29 8.32
C PHE A 127 11.69 5.19 8.70
N TRP A 128 11.34 5.43 9.97
CA TRP A 128 9.95 5.32 10.42
C TRP A 128 9.04 6.40 9.82
N ASN A 129 9.49 7.66 9.79
CA ASN A 129 8.75 8.73 9.12
C ASN A 129 8.55 8.42 7.63
N GLY A 130 9.59 7.92 6.96
CA GLY A 130 9.50 7.47 5.57
C GLY A 130 8.50 6.33 5.40
N LEU A 131 8.48 5.37 6.33
CA LEU A 131 7.56 4.24 6.28
C LEU A 131 6.10 4.69 6.45
N GLU A 132 5.84 5.64 7.34
CA GLU A 132 4.52 6.27 7.49
C GLU A 132 4.08 6.95 6.19
N GLN A 133 4.98 7.70 5.55
CA GLN A 133 4.70 8.32 4.25
C GLN A 133 4.40 7.27 3.18
N VAL A 134 5.25 6.25 3.03
CA VAL A 134 5.04 5.16 2.07
C VAL A 134 3.71 4.47 2.31
N VAL A 135 3.33 4.19 3.56
CA VAL A 135 2.01 3.61 3.88
C VAL A 135 0.89 4.55 3.44
N GLY A 136 0.99 5.84 3.74
CA GLY A 136 0.02 6.86 3.33
C GLY A 136 -0.18 6.92 1.82
N ASP A 137 0.88 6.75 1.04
CA ASP A 137 0.83 6.83 -0.43
C ASP A 137 0.26 5.54 -1.06
N ILE A 138 0.57 4.37 -0.49
CA ILE A 138 0.18 3.08 -1.07
C ILE A 138 -1.17 2.58 -0.57
N GLU A 139 -1.66 3.07 0.58
CA GLU A 139 -2.93 2.65 1.17
C GLU A 139 -4.13 2.98 0.25
N PRO A 140 -4.29 4.20 -0.32
CA PRO A 140 -5.36 4.50 -1.27
C PRO A 140 -5.32 3.61 -2.52
N ILE A 141 -4.12 3.28 -3.01
CA ILE A 141 -3.95 2.35 -4.14
C ILE A 141 -4.43 0.94 -3.76
N CYS A 142 -4.12 0.49 -2.55
CA CYS A 142 -4.52 -0.83 -2.07
C CYS A 142 -6.03 -0.92 -1.81
N TYR A 143 -6.65 0.10 -1.22
CA TYR A 143 -8.10 0.17 -1.08
C TYR A 143 -8.79 0.19 -2.44
N GLY A 144 -8.34 1.04 -3.38
CA GLY A 144 -8.87 1.06 -4.74
C GLY A 144 -8.75 -0.30 -5.43
N THR A 145 -7.62 -1.00 -5.24
CA THR A 145 -7.44 -2.37 -5.76
C THR A 145 -8.46 -3.34 -5.16
N ASN A 146 -8.63 -3.33 -3.83
CA ASN A 146 -9.53 -4.25 -3.14
C ASN A 146 -11.00 -3.99 -3.49
N ILE A 147 -11.40 -2.72 -3.57
CA ILE A 147 -12.74 -2.32 -4.04
C ILE A 147 -12.94 -2.91 -5.42
N ASN A 148 -12.05 -2.62 -6.37
CA ASN A 148 -12.21 -2.99 -7.78
C ASN A 148 -12.08 -4.48 -8.09
N GLN A 149 -11.63 -5.29 -7.11
CA GLN A 149 -11.56 -6.75 -7.22
C GLN A 149 -12.80 -7.45 -6.65
N LYS A 150 -13.75 -6.72 -6.06
CA LYS A 150 -14.97 -7.30 -5.51
C LYS A 150 -15.95 -7.66 -6.63
N ASP A 151 -16.60 -8.82 -6.54
CA ASP A 151 -17.61 -9.23 -7.53
C ASP A 151 -18.80 -8.26 -7.62
N SER A 152 -19.06 -7.53 -6.54
CA SER A 152 -20.14 -6.54 -6.47
C SER A 152 -19.71 -5.12 -6.89
N THR A 153 -18.51 -4.94 -7.44
CA THR A 153 -18.01 -3.61 -7.81
C THR A 153 -18.86 -3.02 -8.93
N ARG A 154 -19.36 -1.80 -8.72
CA ARG A 154 -20.06 -1.04 -9.73
C ARG A 154 -19.11 -0.11 -10.48
N LEU A 155 -19.46 0.22 -11.72
CA LEU A 155 -18.60 1.04 -12.59
C LEU A 155 -18.41 2.46 -12.04
N ASP A 156 -19.41 3.02 -11.35
CA ASP A 156 -19.28 4.30 -10.67
C ASP A 156 -18.28 4.25 -9.51
N GLU A 157 -18.21 3.14 -8.77
CA GLU A 157 -17.20 2.96 -7.72
C GLU A 157 -15.80 2.93 -8.32
N ILE A 158 -15.61 2.28 -9.47
CA ILE A 158 -14.32 2.28 -10.18
C ILE A 158 -13.89 3.72 -10.53
N LEU A 159 -14.80 4.53 -11.08
CA LEU A 159 -14.50 5.94 -11.38
C LEU A 159 -14.14 6.74 -10.12
N LEU A 160 -14.91 6.57 -9.05
CA LEU A 160 -14.66 7.25 -7.77
C LEU A 160 -13.33 6.82 -7.15
N THR A 161 -12.93 5.55 -7.24
CA THR A 161 -11.60 5.12 -6.77
C THR A 161 -10.47 5.74 -7.59
N LEU A 162 -10.63 5.86 -8.92
CA LEU A 162 -9.63 6.51 -9.78
C LEU A 162 -9.51 8.00 -9.46
N ALA A 163 -10.64 8.69 -9.31
CA ALA A 163 -10.68 10.10 -8.95
C ALA A 163 -10.08 10.34 -7.56
N GLY A 164 -10.41 9.50 -6.56
CA GLY A 164 -9.84 9.58 -5.22
C GLY A 164 -8.32 9.44 -5.19
N MET A 165 -7.77 8.48 -5.95
CA MET A 165 -6.31 8.37 -6.10
C MET A 165 -5.71 9.57 -6.82
N PHE A 166 -6.37 10.10 -7.85
CA PHE A 166 -5.88 11.29 -8.55
C PHE A 166 -5.75 12.46 -7.59
N LEU A 167 -6.82 12.76 -6.83
CA LEU A 167 -6.83 13.83 -5.83
C LEU A 167 -5.77 13.61 -4.75
N HIS A 168 -5.65 12.38 -4.24
CA HIS A 168 -4.63 12.05 -3.24
C HIS A 168 -3.21 12.35 -3.74
N PHE A 169 -2.87 11.95 -4.97
CA PHE A 169 -1.56 12.25 -5.54
C PHE A 169 -1.40 13.71 -5.98
N SER A 170 -2.48 14.40 -6.37
CA SER A 170 -2.43 15.84 -6.65
C SER A 170 -1.95 16.64 -5.44
N ASP A 171 -2.37 16.23 -4.24
CA ASP A 171 -2.00 16.88 -2.98
C ASP A 171 -0.70 16.33 -2.35
N HIS A 172 0.02 15.45 -3.05
CA HIS A 172 1.24 14.83 -2.53
C HIS A 172 2.36 15.88 -2.32
N PRO A 173 3.07 15.87 -1.18
CA PRO A 173 4.04 16.91 -0.82
C PRO A 173 5.25 16.96 -1.76
N GLU A 174 5.67 15.82 -2.32
CA GLU A 174 6.72 15.75 -3.33
C GLU A 174 6.16 16.06 -4.73
N PRO A 175 6.54 17.19 -5.37
CA PRO A 175 5.96 17.62 -6.64
C PRO A 175 6.24 16.64 -7.80
N GLU A 176 7.40 15.98 -7.79
CA GLU A 176 7.78 15.01 -8.80
C GLU A 176 6.86 13.78 -8.76
N VAL A 177 6.55 13.30 -7.55
CA VAL A 177 5.60 12.19 -7.33
C VAL A 177 4.21 12.62 -7.74
N SER A 178 3.77 13.80 -7.30
CA SER A 178 2.46 14.35 -7.65
C SER A 178 2.26 14.40 -9.17
N LEU A 179 3.16 15.07 -9.90
CA LEU A 179 3.05 15.23 -11.35
C LEU A 179 3.11 13.89 -12.09
N ALA A 180 4.05 13.01 -11.71
CA ALA A 180 4.23 11.73 -12.39
C ALA A 180 3.06 10.78 -12.13
N MET A 181 2.53 10.74 -10.91
CA MET A 181 1.38 9.89 -10.58
C MET A 181 0.10 10.42 -11.21
N GLN A 182 -0.14 11.74 -11.21
CA GLN A 182 -1.24 12.35 -11.96
C GLN A 182 -1.20 11.96 -13.43
N LYS A 183 -0.07 12.17 -14.11
CA LYS A 183 0.11 11.80 -15.52
C LYS A 183 -0.18 10.32 -15.80
N ARG A 184 0.23 9.44 -14.89
CA ARG A 184 0.02 7.98 -15.02
C ARG A 184 -1.42 7.56 -14.75
N LEU A 185 -2.13 8.26 -13.87
CA LEU A 185 -3.55 8.05 -13.62
C LEU A 185 -4.39 8.59 -14.78
N GLU A 186 -4.07 9.77 -15.30
CA GLU A 186 -4.70 10.35 -16.50
C GLU A 186 -4.51 9.45 -17.73
N LYS A 187 -3.32 8.90 -17.92
CA LYS A 187 -3.07 7.95 -19.00
C LYS A 187 -4.00 6.74 -18.89
N ARG A 188 -4.14 6.16 -17.70
CA ARG A 188 -5.05 5.03 -17.47
C ARG A 188 -6.51 5.40 -17.70
N TRP A 189 -6.91 6.59 -17.26
CA TRP A 189 -8.24 7.11 -17.53
C TRP A 189 -8.50 7.27 -19.02
N LYS A 190 -7.53 7.78 -19.78
CA LYS A 190 -7.61 7.94 -21.23
C LYS A 190 -7.77 6.59 -21.97
N ASP A 191 -7.12 5.56 -21.46
CA ASP A 191 -7.16 4.21 -22.04
C ASP A 191 -8.39 3.39 -21.58
N SER A 192 -9.28 3.96 -20.76
CA SER A 192 -10.48 3.31 -20.22
C SER A 192 -11.74 3.62 -21.04
N ASP A 193 -12.80 2.83 -20.89
CA ASP A 193 -14.14 3.10 -21.46
C ASP A 193 -14.85 4.25 -20.73
N GLN A 194 -14.32 5.46 -20.86
CA GLN A 194 -14.71 6.63 -20.07
C GLN A 194 -16.22 6.90 -20.08
N GLN A 195 -16.87 6.75 -21.23
CA GLN A 195 -18.32 6.99 -21.37
C GLN A 195 -19.13 6.06 -20.47
N LEU A 196 -18.74 4.80 -20.35
CA LEU A 196 -19.43 3.82 -19.53
C LEU A 196 -19.32 4.17 -18.04
N PHE A 197 -18.13 4.55 -17.60
CA PHE A 197 -17.87 4.99 -16.22
C PHE A 197 -18.62 6.29 -15.87
N ILE A 198 -18.60 7.27 -16.77
CA ILE A 198 -19.33 8.55 -16.59
C ILE A 198 -20.83 8.29 -16.50
N LEU A 199 -21.39 7.49 -17.42
CA LEU A 199 -22.81 7.15 -17.39
C LEU A 199 -23.20 6.42 -16.10
N ALA A 200 -22.40 5.45 -15.66
CA ALA A 200 -22.67 4.75 -14.40
C ALA A 200 -22.72 5.70 -13.21
N LEU A 201 -21.81 6.68 -13.13
CA LEU A 201 -21.80 7.67 -12.05
C LEU A 201 -23.00 8.63 -12.14
N VAL A 202 -23.34 9.10 -13.35
CA VAL A 202 -24.49 10.00 -13.55
C VAL A 202 -25.82 9.30 -13.23
N LEU A 203 -25.92 8.00 -13.51
CA LEU A 203 -27.11 7.20 -13.22
C LEU A 203 -27.14 6.69 -11.77
N ASN A 204 -26.08 6.90 -10.98
CA ASN A 204 -26.09 6.57 -9.56
C ASN A 204 -27.06 7.52 -8.83
N PRO A 205 -28.10 7.01 -8.14
CA PRO A 205 -29.14 7.82 -7.52
C PRO A 205 -28.65 8.71 -6.37
N PHE A 206 -27.46 8.46 -5.83
CA PHE A 206 -26.87 9.23 -4.74
C PHE A 206 -25.88 10.30 -5.22
N GLU A 207 -25.22 10.07 -6.36
CA GLU A 207 -24.17 10.95 -6.87
C GLU A 207 -24.70 11.88 -7.96
N GLY A 208 -25.38 11.30 -8.97
CA GLY A 208 -25.93 12.04 -10.09
C GLY A 208 -24.91 12.94 -10.78
N LEU A 209 -25.32 14.18 -11.10
CA LEU A 209 -24.46 15.19 -11.69
C LEU A 209 -23.64 16.00 -10.67
N SER A 210 -23.85 15.81 -9.37
CA SER A 210 -23.26 16.65 -8.32
C SER A 210 -21.73 16.62 -8.26
N ARG A 211 -21.12 15.57 -8.82
CA ARG A 211 -19.66 15.39 -8.90
C ARG A 211 -19.01 16.07 -10.09
N PHE A 212 -19.80 16.65 -11.00
CA PHE A 212 -19.32 17.35 -12.17
C PHE A 212 -19.55 18.85 -12.01
N ALA A 213 -18.50 19.65 -12.19
CA ALA A 213 -18.65 21.11 -12.21
C ALA A 213 -19.42 21.55 -13.47
N ASP A 214 -20.02 22.74 -13.44
CA ASP A 214 -20.73 23.32 -14.60
C ASP A 214 -19.87 23.33 -15.88
N GLY A 215 -18.55 23.46 -15.72
CA GLY A 215 -17.57 23.42 -16.81
C GLY A 215 -17.30 22.03 -17.40
N ALA A 216 -17.82 20.94 -16.83
CA ALA A 216 -17.69 19.58 -17.36
C ALA A 216 -18.44 19.40 -18.69
N GLY A 217 -19.39 20.29 -18.97
CA GLY A 217 -20.16 20.30 -20.20
C GLY A 217 -20.97 19.01 -20.39
N LEU A 218 -21.44 18.38 -19.32
CA LEU A 218 -22.37 17.24 -19.38
C LEU A 218 -23.79 17.78 -19.40
N ASP A 219 -24.47 17.60 -20.53
CA ASP A 219 -25.88 17.95 -20.72
C ASP A 219 -26.69 16.72 -21.18
N HIS A 220 -28.02 16.86 -21.20
CA HIS A 220 -28.92 15.78 -21.60
C HIS A 220 -28.62 15.23 -23.01
N MET A 221 -28.20 16.08 -23.95
CA MET A 221 -27.93 15.65 -25.33
C MET A 221 -26.65 14.81 -25.40
N LYS A 222 -25.60 15.21 -24.69
CA LYS A 222 -24.35 14.44 -24.60
C LYS A 222 -24.54 13.13 -23.86
N LEU A 223 -25.28 13.13 -22.75
CA LEU A 223 -25.58 11.90 -22.01
C LEU A 223 -26.38 10.93 -22.88
N ASN A 224 -27.42 11.40 -23.58
CA ASN A 224 -28.17 10.57 -24.53
C ASN A 224 -27.28 10.02 -25.65
N ALA A 225 -26.39 10.84 -26.22
CA ALA A 225 -25.44 10.39 -27.23
C ALA A 225 -24.48 9.32 -26.69
N MET A 226 -24.01 9.44 -25.44
CA MET A 226 -23.20 8.41 -24.78
C MET A 226 -24.01 7.11 -24.60
N VAL A 227 -25.25 7.19 -24.11
CA VAL A 227 -26.13 6.02 -23.93
C VAL A 227 -26.33 5.28 -25.25
N LEU A 228 -26.63 6.01 -26.33
CA LEU A 228 -26.81 5.41 -27.64
C LEU A 228 -25.52 4.74 -28.12
N ARG A 229 -24.36 5.40 -28.00
CA ARG A 229 -23.07 4.81 -28.40
C ARG A 229 -22.77 3.51 -27.66
N VAL A 230 -22.98 3.48 -26.34
CA VAL A 230 -22.78 2.27 -25.53
C VAL A 230 -23.79 1.18 -25.89
N SER A 231 -25.04 1.56 -26.20
CA SER A 231 -26.11 0.61 -26.56
C SER A 231 -25.97 -0.01 -27.95
N TYR A 232 -25.33 0.68 -28.89
CA TYR A 232 -25.15 0.20 -30.27
C TYR A 232 -23.87 -0.64 -30.48
N PHE A 233 -23.10 -0.94 -29.43
CA PHE A 233 -21.91 -1.79 -29.52
C PHE A 233 -22.20 -3.31 -29.59
N GLU A 234 -23.46 -3.76 -29.51
CA GLU A 234 -23.86 -5.14 -29.85
C GLU A 234 -24.62 -5.21 -31.18
N PRO A 235 -23.97 -5.76 -32.22
CA PRO A 235 -24.71 -6.68 -33.09
C PRO A 235 -23.97 -7.99 -33.41
N PHE A 236 -23.15 -8.57 -32.51
CA PHE A 236 -22.38 -9.78 -32.85
C PHE A 236 -22.34 -10.95 -31.84
N ILE A 237 -23.22 -11.05 -30.84
CA ILE A 237 -23.35 -12.30 -30.06
C ILE A 237 -24.81 -12.68 -29.85
N MET A 238 -25.55 -12.86 -30.93
CA MET A 238 -26.71 -13.76 -30.97
C MET A 238 -26.81 -14.36 -32.37
N SER A 239 -25.88 -15.24 -32.73
CA SER A 239 -26.21 -16.28 -33.70
C SER A 239 -26.96 -17.40 -32.96
N PRO A 240 -28.13 -17.84 -33.42
CA PRO A 240 -28.73 -19.05 -32.90
C PRO A 240 -27.83 -20.21 -33.33
N GLN A 241 -27.28 -20.95 -32.36
CA GLN A 241 -26.81 -22.30 -32.66
C GLN A 241 -28.04 -23.12 -33.08
N ILE A 242 -28.01 -23.53 -34.34
CA ILE A 242 -28.95 -24.49 -34.95
C ILE A 242 -28.80 -25.84 -34.26
#